data_AF-A0A382JUM7-F1
#
_entry.id   AF-A0A382JUM7-F1
#
_cell.length_a   1.000
_cell.length_b   1.000
_cell.length_c   1.000
_cell.angle_alpha   90.00
_cell.angle_beta   90.00
_cell.angle_gamma   90.00
#
_symmetry.space_group_name_H-M   'P 1'
#
loop_
_entity.id
_entity.type
_entity.pdbx_description
1 polymer ?
#
loop_
_entity_poly.entity_id
_entity_poly.type
_entity_poly.pdbx_seq_one_letter_code
_entity_poly.pdbx_strand_id
1 'polypeptide(L)'
;MTIKSIAVGERRIKPGRIFCIGKNYAEHILELGDAGTTLQPKTGEHPVVFMKPVTSIVSLGELIHAPMHGNVLHYEAEVVILLSGGGKNILMDKALSHVAGMTLGLDLTLRDVQSEMKKRGHPWELSKSFDQSSPLGTMRSYDDSFDLFNIPFTCFVNGEKRQEGNTKDMIFSIPQI
;
A
#
# COMPACT_ATOMS: atom_id res chain seq x y z
N MET A 1 -9.88 -11.13 -14.01
CA MET A 1 -11.33 -10.95 -13.72
C MET A 1 -11.45 -9.68 -12.90
N THR A 2 -12.24 -8.67 -13.29
CA THR A 2 -12.30 -7.41 -12.53
C THR A 2 -13.05 -7.62 -11.22
N ILE A 3 -12.41 -7.32 -10.07
CA ILE A 3 -13.08 -7.37 -8.76
C ILE A 3 -14.22 -6.35 -8.74
N LYS A 4 -15.46 -6.84 -8.63
CA LYS A 4 -16.65 -5.99 -8.57
C LYS A 4 -16.93 -5.44 -7.17
N SER A 5 -16.48 -6.16 -6.14
CA SER A 5 -16.66 -5.80 -4.73
C SER A 5 -15.71 -6.60 -3.84
N ILE A 6 -15.29 -6.03 -2.72
CA ILE A 6 -14.54 -6.69 -1.64
C ILE A 6 -15.53 -7.13 -0.56
N ALA A 7 -15.47 -8.39 -0.15
CA ALA A 7 -16.27 -8.92 0.95
C ALA A 7 -15.63 -8.57 2.30
N VAL A 8 -16.42 -8.07 3.24
CA VAL A 8 -16.00 -7.69 4.60
C VAL A 8 -17.08 -8.13 5.60
N GLY A 9 -16.83 -9.25 6.26
CA GLY A 9 -17.88 -9.96 7.00
C GLY A 9 -19.04 -10.31 6.07
N GLU A 10 -20.25 -9.94 6.44
CA GLU A 10 -21.47 -10.14 5.64
C GLU A 10 -21.68 -9.06 4.56
N ARG A 11 -20.87 -8.00 4.56
CA ARG A 11 -21.01 -6.85 3.65
C ARG A 11 -20.15 -7.02 2.40
N ARG A 12 -20.55 -6.35 1.32
CA ARG A 12 -19.75 -6.20 0.10
C ARG A 12 -19.61 -4.73 -0.25
N ILE A 13 -18.37 -4.25 -0.34
CA ILE A 13 -18.04 -2.86 -0.64
C ILE A 13 -17.40 -2.78 -2.02
N LYS A 14 -17.87 -1.85 -2.87
CA LYS A 14 -17.27 -1.60 -4.18
C LYS A 14 -16.21 -0.50 -4.06
N PRO A 15 -14.91 -0.82 -4.16
CA PRO A 15 -13.88 0.21 -4.14
C PRO A 15 -13.97 1.05 -5.43
N GLY A 16 -13.76 2.36 -5.30
CA GLY A 16 -13.69 3.27 -6.44
C GLY A 16 -12.26 3.56 -6.91
N ARG A 17 -11.29 3.49 -5.99
CA ARG A 17 -9.87 3.81 -6.20
C ARG A 17 -9.03 3.27 -5.06
N ILE A 18 -7.72 3.15 -5.28
CA ILE A 18 -6.75 2.77 -4.26
C ILE A 18 -5.76 3.93 -4.14
N PHE A 19 -5.63 4.50 -2.94
CA PHE A 19 -4.56 5.42 -2.61
C PHE A 19 -3.44 4.65 -1.92
N CYS A 20 -2.21 4.99 -2.23
CA CYS A 20 -1.01 4.38 -1.68
C CYS A 20 -0.10 5.48 -1.13
N ILE A 21 0.59 5.18 -0.03
CA ILE A 21 1.43 6.14 0.68
C ILE A 21 2.89 5.72 0.54
N GLY A 22 3.64 6.48 -0.25
CA GLY A 22 5.07 6.26 -0.42
C GLY A 22 5.88 6.84 0.75
N LYS A 23 7.01 6.18 1.06
CA LYS A 23 7.98 6.66 2.06
C LYS A 23 7.37 6.83 3.47
N ASN A 24 6.52 5.89 3.90
CA ASN A 24 5.89 5.97 5.22
C ASN A 24 6.66 5.23 6.33
N TYR A 25 7.80 4.62 6.03
CA TYR A 25 8.65 3.93 7.01
C TYR A 25 10.08 4.45 6.89
N ALA A 26 10.69 4.82 8.02
CA ALA A 26 12.04 5.39 8.02
C ALA A 26 13.08 4.42 7.46
N GLU A 27 13.04 3.14 7.84
CA GLU A 27 13.99 2.12 7.34
C GLU A 27 13.88 1.91 5.83
N HIS A 28 12.66 1.96 5.28
CA HIS A 28 12.46 1.88 3.83
C HIS A 28 12.98 3.13 3.10
N ILE A 29 12.94 4.31 3.73
CA ILE A 29 13.58 5.52 3.18
C ILE A 29 15.10 5.34 3.11
N LEU A 30 15.71 4.70 4.12
CA LEU A 30 17.15 4.39 4.13
C LEU A 30 17.52 3.44 3.00
N GLU A 31 16.74 2.38 2.80
CA GLU A 31 16.92 1.41 1.71
C GLU A 31 16.85 2.06 0.31
N LEU A 32 15.93 3.01 0.14
CA LEU A 32 15.75 3.73 -1.13
C LEU A 32 16.77 4.85 -1.38
N GLY A 33 17.56 5.23 -0.38
CA GLY A 33 18.54 6.31 -0.48
C GLY A 33 19.86 5.82 -1.07
N ASP A 34 20.36 6.50 -2.10
CA ASP A 34 21.79 6.45 -2.43
C ASP A 34 22.58 6.84 -1.18
N ALA A 35 23.60 6.04 -0.84
CA ALA A 35 24.51 6.32 0.27
C ALA A 35 25.07 7.76 0.14
N GLY A 36 24.53 8.70 0.94
CA GLY A 36 25.04 10.08 0.98
C GLY A 36 24.02 11.22 0.96
N THR A 37 22.71 10.97 0.94
CA THR A 37 21.73 12.06 1.14
C THR A 37 21.16 12.06 2.56
N THR A 38 21.22 13.21 3.21
CA THR A 38 20.89 13.43 4.61
C THR A 38 19.53 12.86 4.99
N LEU A 39 19.53 12.06 6.06
CA LEU A 39 18.43 11.31 6.66
C LEU A 39 17.37 12.19 7.33
N GLN A 40 16.84 13.17 6.60
CA GLN A 40 15.54 13.71 6.95
C GLN A 40 14.57 13.17 5.91
N PRO A 41 13.42 12.60 6.31
CA PRO A 41 12.32 12.45 5.40
C PRO A 41 12.10 13.84 4.77
N LYS A 42 12.46 14.01 3.50
CA LYS A 42 11.85 15.06 2.67
C LYS A 42 10.41 14.65 2.33
N THR A 43 9.72 13.96 3.24
CA THR A 43 8.27 14.09 3.33
C THR A 43 8.11 15.51 3.85
N GLY A 44 7.52 16.41 3.08
CA GLY A 44 7.18 17.74 3.61
C GLY A 44 6.16 17.62 4.75
N GLU A 45 5.30 18.61 4.91
CA GLU A 45 4.14 18.52 5.81
C GLU A 45 3.14 17.41 5.42
N HIS A 46 3.32 16.77 4.25
CA HIS A 46 2.38 15.83 3.66
C HIS A 46 3.06 14.54 3.15
N PRO A 47 2.34 13.39 3.19
CA PRO A 47 2.82 12.14 2.63
C PRO A 47 2.94 12.18 1.10
N VAL A 48 3.80 11.30 0.55
CA VAL A 48 3.81 11.05 -0.90
C VAL A 48 2.62 10.17 -1.24
N VAL A 49 1.67 10.69 -2.02
CA VAL A 49 0.47 9.95 -2.41
C VAL A 49 0.51 9.60 -3.90
N PHE A 50 0.19 8.36 -4.23
CA PHE A 50 -0.08 7.92 -5.60
C PHE A 50 -1.28 6.98 -5.62
N MET A 51 -1.75 6.63 -6.82
CA MET A 51 -2.97 5.85 -7.00
C MET A 51 -2.76 4.61 -7.85
N LYS A 52 -3.49 3.55 -7.51
CA LYS A 52 -3.64 2.37 -8.35
C LYS A 52 -5.10 2.22 -8.77
N PRO A 53 -5.37 1.76 -10.01
CA PRO A 53 -6.73 1.48 -10.44
C PRO A 53 -7.27 0.23 -9.72
N VAL A 54 -8.57 0.18 -9.47
CA VAL A 54 -9.21 -1.01 -8.85
C VAL A 54 -9.10 -2.26 -9.72
N THR A 55 -8.80 -2.12 -11.01
CA THR A 55 -8.51 -3.23 -11.94
C THR A 55 -7.18 -3.91 -11.64
N SER A 56 -6.28 -3.28 -10.88
CA SER A 56 -5.00 -3.87 -10.47
C SER A 56 -5.12 -4.87 -9.32
N ILE A 57 -6.29 -5.00 -8.70
CA ILE A 57 -6.46 -5.88 -7.54
C ILE A 57 -6.42 -7.35 -7.97
N VAL A 58 -5.63 -8.14 -7.26
CA VAL A 58 -5.57 -9.61 -7.40
C VAL A 58 -6.04 -10.23 -6.10
N SER A 59 -6.92 -11.23 -6.19
CA SER A 59 -7.41 -11.93 -5.00
C SER A 59 -6.38 -12.94 -4.49
N LEU A 60 -6.38 -13.20 -3.19
CA LEU A 60 -5.55 -14.25 -2.60
C LEU A 60 -5.75 -15.59 -3.33
N GLY A 61 -4.63 -16.21 -3.71
CA GLY A 61 -4.61 -17.50 -4.42
C GLY A 61 -4.63 -17.39 -5.95
N GLU A 62 -4.88 -16.20 -6.51
CA GLU A 62 -4.71 -15.97 -7.96
C GLU A 62 -3.22 -15.74 -8.30
N LEU A 63 -2.85 -16.13 -9.52
CA LEU A 63 -1.49 -15.91 -10.03
C LEU A 63 -1.27 -14.44 -10.38
N ILE A 64 -0.05 -13.97 -10.14
CA ILE A 64 0.41 -12.64 -10.51
C ILE A 64 1.26 -12.74 -11.77
N HIS A 65 0.92 -11.96 -12.78
CA HIS A 65 1.66 -11.87 -14.03
C HIS A 65 2.42 -10.55 -14.11
N ALA A 66 3.75 -10.63 -14.10
CA ALA A 66 4.60 -9.47 -14.28
C ALA A 66 4.44 -8.92 -15.71
N PRO A 67 4.33 -7.59 -15.88
CA PRO A 67 4.27 -7.00 -17.21
C PRO A 67 5.65 -7.00 -17.88
N MET A 68 5.67 -6.92 -19.22
CA MET A 68 6.90 -7.04 -20.02
C MET A 68 7.70 -5.74 -20.16
N HIS A 69 7.15 -4.59 -19.74
CA HIS A 69 7.80 -3.27 -19.90
C HIS A 69 8.72 -2.89 -18.73
N GLY A 70 9.10 -3.85 -17.89
CA GLY A 70 10.10 -3.72 -16.83
C GLY A 70 10.73 -5.08 -16.53
N ASN A 71 11.94 -5.05 -15.97
CA ASN A 71 12.74 -6.26 -15.71
C ASN A 71 12.91 -6.54 -14.22
N VAL A 72 12.60 -5.56 -13.35
CA VAL A 72 12.88 -5.65 -11.92
C VAL A 72 11.58 -5.46 -11.14
N LEU A 73 10.89 -6.56 -10.87
CA LEU A 73 9.66 -6.56 -10.08
C LEU A 73 9.98 -6.70 -8.58
N HIS A 74 9.65 -5.67 -7.80
CA HIS A 74 9.74 -5.69 -6.34
C HIS A 74 8.36 -5.88 -5.72
N TYR A 75 8.34 -6.50 -4.55
CA TYR A 75 7.21 -6.57 -3.64
C TYR A 75 7.44 -5.60 -2.48
N GLU A 76 6.37 -4.92 -2.05
CA GLU A 76 6.34 -4.06 -0.87
C GLU A 76 5.13 -4.52 -0.03
N ALA A 77 5.37 -5.16 1.12
CA ALA A 77 4.30 -5.60 2.01
C ALA A 77 3.70 -4.41 2.77
N GLU A 78 2.38 -4.25 2.65
CA GLU A 78 1.67 -3.08 3.18
C GLU A 78 0.40 -3.47 3.92
N VAL A 79 0.06 -2.69 4.95
CA VAL A 79 -1.27 -2.74 5.58
C VAL A 79 -2.26 -2.00 4.70
N VAL A 80 -3.36 -2.67 4.36
CA VAL A 80 -4.40 -2.14 3.47
C VAL A 80 -5.66 -1.89 4.26
N ILE A 81 -6.15 -0.65 4.21
CA ILE A 81 -7.36 -0.20 4.89
C ILE A 81 -8.48 -0.04 3.87
N LEU A 82 -9.60 -0.71 4.12
CA LEU A 82 -10.83 -0.51 3.37
C LEU A 82 -11.72 0.47 4.11
N LEU A 83 -12.07 1.56 3.45
CA LEU A 83 -13.01 2.54 3.98
C LEU A 83 -14.46 2.11 3.72
N SER A 84 -15.36 2.43 4.66
CA SER A 84 -16.81 2.21 4.53
C SER A 84 -17.45 3.07 3.44
N GLY A 85 -16.78 4.16 3.06
CA GLY A 85 -17.17 5.06 1.99
C GLY A 85 -17.35 6.51 2.45
N GLY A 86 -17.41 7.42 1.47
CA GLY A 86 -17.58 8.85 1.73
C GLY A 86 -16.39 9.50 2.44
N GLY A 87 -16.66 10.62 3.10
CA GLY A 87 -15.65 11.38 3.86
C GLY A 87 -14.93 12.43 3.01
N LYS A 88 -14.77 13.62 3.60
CA LYS A 88 -13.97 14.73 3.11
C LYS A 88 -13.59 15.58 4.32
N ASN A 89 -12.33 15.98 4.43
CA ASN A 89 -11.82 16.77 5.55
C ASN A 89 -12.16 16.11 6.90
N ILE A 90 -11.93 14.79 7.00
CA ILE A 90 -12.22 14.01 8.21
C ILE A 90 -11.23 14.43 9.30
N LEU A 91 -11.73 14.72 10.50
CA LEU A 91 -10.88 14.98 11.64
C LEU A 91 -10.19 13.68 12.08
N MET A 92 -8.95 13.78 12.54
CA MET A 92 -8.13 12.64 12.93
C MET A 92 -8.82 11.73 13.97
N ASP A 93 -9.52 12.33 14.94
CA ASP A 93 -10.25 11.60 15.99
C ASP A 93 -11.51 10.87 15.47
N LYS A 94 -11.94 11.15 14.24
CA LYS A 94 -13.05 10.48 13.55
C LYS A 94 -12.58 9.51 12.48
N ALA A 95 -11.32 9.53 12.09
CA ALA A 95 -10.81 8.73 10.97
C ALA A 95 -11.12 7.24 11.10
N LEU A 96 -10.93 6.65 12.29
CA LEU A 96 -11.14 5.22 12.52
C LEU A 96 -12.59 4.77 12.36
N SER A 97 -13.56 5.67 12.58
CA SER A 97 -14.98 5.35 12.35
C SER A 97 -15.34 5.12 10.89
N HIS A 98 -14.46 5.51 9.96
CA HIS A 98 -14.61 5.26 8.53
C HIS A 98 -13.95 3.97 8.05
N VAL A 99 -13.23 3.25 8.92
CA VAL A 99 -12.60 1.98 8.56
C VAL A 99 -13.65 0.86 8.57
N ALA A 100 -13.87 0.22 7.42
CA ALA A 100 -14.74 -0.94 7.30
C ALA A 100 -14.01 -2.26 7.54
N GLY A 101 -12.75 -2.32 7.10
CA GLY A 101 -11.96 -3.54 7.16
C GLY A 101 -10.50 -3.32 6.86
N MET A 102 -9.73 -4.37 7.06
CA MET A 102 -8.31 -4.36 6.78
C MET A 102 -7.75 -5.69 6.30
N THR A 103 -6.61 -5.63 5.64
CA THR A 103 -5.85 -6.80 5.18
C THR A 103 -4.37 -6.45 5.04
N LEU A 104 -3.57 -7.44 4.67
CA LEU A 104 -2.24 -7.22 4.11
C LEU A 104 -2.31 -7.28 2.59
N GLY A 105 -1.50 -6.48 1.93
CA GLY A 105 -1.37 -6.47 0.48
C GLY A 105 0.08 -6.33 0.04
N LEU A 106 0.29 -6.45 -1.26
CA LEU A 106 1.56 -6.13 -1.90
C LEU A 106 1.39 -4.92 -2.81
N ASP A 107 2.19 -3.89 -2.60
CA ASP A 107 2.41 -2.84 -3.59
C ASP A 107 3.52 -3.28 -4.55
N LEU A 108 3.12 -3.96 -5.62
CA LEU A 108 4.08 -4.40 -6.64
C LEU A 108 4.60 -3.21 -7.43
N THR A 109 5.91 -3.21 -7.64
CA THR A 109 6.62 -2.09 -8.25
C THR A 109 7.62 -2.59 -9.29
N LEU A 110 7.55 -2.04 -10.50
CA LEU A 110 8.65 -2.17 -11.47
C LEU A 110 9.74 -1.16 -11.09
N ARG A 111 10.75 -1.61 -10.34
CA ARG A 111 11.73 -0.72 -9.70
C ARG A 111 12.61 0.00 -10.69
N ASP A 112 13.02 -0.68 -11.76
CA ASP A 112 13.77 -0.10 -12.87
C ASP A 112 12.98 1.02 -13.55
N VAL A 113 11.71 0.76 -13.87
CA VAL A 113 10.80 1.76 -14.46
C VAL A 113 10.58 2.93 -13.49
N GLN A 114 10.34 2.68 -12.21
CA GLN A 114 10.14 3.75 -11.22
C GLN A 114 11.37 4.65 -11.10
N SER A 115 12.56 4.06 -11.12
CA SER A 115 13.81 4.81 -11.01
C SER A 115 14.00 5.74 -12.21
N GLU A 116 13.66 5.27 -13.41
CA GLU A 116 13.69 6.10 -14.62
C GLU A 116 12.63 7.21 -14.59
N MET A 117 11.40 6.91 -14.16
CA MET A 117 10.34 7.92 -14.02
C MET A 117 10.74 9.02 -13.03
N LYS A 118 11.33 8.64 -11.89
CA LYS A 118 11.84 9.60 -10.88
C LYS A 118 12.93 10.51 -11.47
N LYS A 119 13.91 9.96 -12.20
CA LYS A 119 14.98 10.74 -12.84
C LYS A 119 14.45 11.79 -13.82
N ARG A 120 13.38 11.46 -14.53
CA ARG A 120 12.74 12.34 -15.52
C ARG A 120 11.67 13.27 -14.94
N GLY A 121 11.35 13.14 -13.65
CA GLY A 121 10.22 13.85 -13.04
C GLY A 121 8.86 13.44 -13.62
N HIS A 122 8.73 12.21 -14.12
CA HIS A 122 7.50 11.68 -14.70
C HIS A 122 6.59 11.02 -13.65
N PRO A 123 5.28 10.91 -13.95
CA PRO A 123 4.33 10.16 -13.14
C PRO A 123 4.73 8.68 -12.96
N TRP A 124 4.24 8.04 -11.89
CA TRP A 124 4.68 6.71 -11.45
C TRP A 124 3.81 5.56 -11.99
N GLU A 125 2.76 5.84 -12.74
CA GLU A 125 1.71 4.90 -13.16
C GLU A 125 2.27 3.70 -13.91
N LEU A 126 3.26 3.90 -14.79
CA LEU A 126 3.92 2.80 -15.50
C LEU A 126 4.63 1.82 -14.55
N SER A 127 5.09 2.31 -13.40
CA SER A 127 5.84 1.53 -12.42
C SER A 127 5.02 1.01 -11.24
N LYS A 128 3.88 1.65 -10.94
CA LYS A 128 3.06 1.39 -9.75
C LYS A 128 1.63 0.96 -10.08
N SER A 129 1.10 1.28 -11.26
CA SER A 129 -0.34 1.19 -11.55
C SER A 129 -0.67 0.26 -12.72
N PHE A 130 0.24 -0.66 -13.04
CA PHE A 130 0.02 -1.71 -14.03
C PHE A 130 -1.00 -2.75 -13.54
N ASP A 131 -1.53 -3.56 -14.46
CA ASP A 131 -2.47 -4.64 -14.12
C ASP A 131 -1.87 -5.60 -13.10
N GLN A 132 -2.68 -6.11 -12.19
CA GLN A 132 -2.26 -7.05 -11.15
C GLN A 132 -1.22 -6.51 -10.14
N SER A 133 -0.98 -5.20 -10.11
CA SER A 133 -0.01 -4.57 -9.20
C SER A 133 -0.47 -4.41 -7.74
N SER A 134 -1.69 -4.86 -7.40
CA SER A 134 -2.25 -4.79 -6.04
C SER A 134 -2.79 -6.14 -5.53
N PRO A 135 -1.96 -7.18 -5.33
CA PRO A 135 -2.40 -8.39 -4.65
C PRO A 135 -2.86 -8.09 -3.22
N LEU A 136 -4.06 -8.56 -2.86
CA LEU A 136 -4.65 -8.37 -1.53
C LEU A 136 -4.96 -9.71 -0.86
N GLY A 137 -4.66 -9.80 0.44
CA GLY A 137 -5.12 -10.88 1.29
C GLY A 137 -6.62 -10.81 1.56
N THR A 138 -7.14 -11.80 2.31
CA THR A 138 -8.53 -11.81 2.75
C THR A 138 -8.86 -10.61 3.64
N MET A 139 -9.80 -9.78 3.20
CA MET A 139 -10.25 -8.61 3.96
C MET A 139 -11.01 -9.04 5.22
N ARG A 140 -10.55 -8.55 6.37
CA ARG A 140 -11.19 -8.75 7.67
C ARG A 140 -12.03 -7.52 8.03
N SER A 141 -13.18 -7.73 8.67
CA SER A 141 -13.92 -6.63 9.29
C SER A 141 -13.04 -5.97 10.34
N TYR A 142 -13.05 -4.64 10.34
CA TYR A 142 -12.43 -3.87 11.40
C TYR A 142 -13.43 -3.67 12.54
N ASP A 143 -12.93 -3.79 13.76
CA ASP A 143 -13.57 -3.39 15.00
C ASP A 143 -12.48 -2.86 15.95
N ASP A 144 -12.90 -2.26 17.06
CA ASP A 144 -12.00 -1.59 18.02
C ASP A 144 -11.08 -2.56 18.79
N SER A 145 -11.15 -3.87 18.54
CA SER A 145 -10.17 -4.83 19.08
C SER A 145 -8.83 -4.80 18.33
N PHE A 146 -8.79 -4.23 17.12
CA PHE A 146 -7.56 -4.05 16.35
C PHE A 146 -6.85 -2.74 16.72
N ASP A 147 -5.65 -2.85 17.28
CA ASP A 147 -4.76 -1.70 17.44
C ASP A 147 -4.05 -1.37 16.13
N LEU A 148 -4.63 -0.45 15.35
CA LEU A 148 -4.07 0.01 14.07
C LEU A 148 -2.68 0.68 14.22
N PHE A 149 -2.30 1.09 15.43
CA PHE A 149 -0.99 1.66 15.70
C PHE A 149 0.06 0.59 15.98
N ASN A 150 -0.28 -0.69 16.08
CA ASN A 150 0.67 -1.75 16.42
C ASN A 150 0.35 -3.09 15.75
N ILE A 151 0.43 -3.11 14.41
CA ILE A 151 0.19 -4.32 13.62
C ILE A 151 1.51 -4.83 13.09
N PRO A 152 2.04 -5.95 13.62
CA PRO A 152 3.19 -6.60 13.03
C PRO A 152 2.79 -7.30 11.72
N PHE A 153 3.66 -7.22 10.72
CA PHE A 153 3.51 -7.94 9.46
C PHE A 153 4.85 -8.44 8.93
N THR A 154 4.78 -9.49 8.13
CA THR A 154 5.96 -10.14 7.55
C THR A 154 5.66 -10.60 6.12
N CYS A 155 6.67 -10.54 5.26
CA CYS A 155 6.61 -11.07 3.90
C CYS A 155 7.65 -12.16 3.72
N PHE A 156 7.22 -13.29 3.16
CA PHE A 156 8.09 -14.42 2.83
C PHE A 156 8.10 -14.64 1.32
N VAL A 157 9.28 -14.94 0.78
CA VAL A 157 9.44 -15.34 -0.63
C VAL A 157 10.20 -16.65 -0.65
N ASN A 158 9.59 -17.68 -1.24
CA ASN A 158 10.14 -19.04 -1.29
C ASN A 158 10.54 -19.60 0.09
N GLY A 159 9.76 -19.28 1.12
CA GLY A 159 10.00 -19.72 2.50
C GLY A 159 11.00 -18.86 3.29
N GLU A 160 11.67 -17.90 2.67
CA GLU A 160 12.61 -17.00 3.34
C GLU A 160 11.91 -15.69 3.75
N LYS A 161 12.11 -15.24 5.00
CA LYS A 161 11.61 -13.94 5.44
C LYS A 161 12.38 -12.83 4.70
N ARG A 162 11.65 -11.98 3.99
CA ARG A 162 12.21 -10.88 3.19
C ARG A 162 11.87 -9.50 3.73
N GLN A 163 10.70 -9.35 4.34
CA GLN A 163 10.31 -8.10 5.00
C GLN A 163 9.65 -8.41 6.33
N GLU A 164 9.83 -7.51 7.27
CA GLU A 164 9.20 -7.48 8.59
C GLU A 164 8.97 -6.01 8.93
N GLY A 165 7.82 -5.68 9.49
CA GLY A 165 7.47 -4.32 9.83
C GLY A 165 6.34 -4.25 10.83
N ASN A 166 6.07 -3.05 11.33
CA ASN A 166 4.98 -2.78 12.25
C ASN A 166 4.41 -1.38 12.03
N THR A 167 3.08 -1.22 12.07
CA THR A 167 2.44 0.08 11.85
C THR A 167 2.82 1.17 12.85
N LYS A 168 3.37 0.81 14.02
CA LYS A 168 3.93 1.77 14.99
C LYS A 168 5.12 2.56 14.44
N ASP A 169 5.81 1.99 13.45
CA ASP A 169 7.01 2.57 12.84
C ASP A 169 6.66 3.47 11.63
N MET A 170 5.36 3.69 11.38
CA MET A 170 4.88 4.62 10.36
C MET A 170 5.20 6.07 10.73
N ILE A 171 5.67 6.85 9.75
CA ILE A 171 5.92 8.29 9.87
C ILE A 171 4.59 9.04 9.99
N PHE A 172 3.63 8.70 9.13
CA PHE A 172 2.24 9.14 9.19
C PHE A 172 1.37 7.94 9.60
N SER A 173 0.75 8.04 10.77
CA SER A 173 -0.16 7.01 11.28
C SER A 173 -1.43 6.88 10.42
N ILE A 174 -2.11 5.74 10.53
CA ILE A 174 -3.34 5.49 9.76
C ILE A 174 -4.42 6.57 9.97
N PRO A 175 -4.69 7.10 11.18
CA PRO A 175 -5.64 8.20 11.36
C PRO A 175 -5.20 9.56 10.78
N GLN A 176 -3.89 9.76 10.57
CA GLN A 176 -3.35 10.98 9.98
C GLN A 176 -3.45 11.00 8.45
N ILE A 177 -3.44 9.82 7.83
CA ILE A 177 -3.56 9.61 6.38
C ILE A 177 -5.03 9.71 5.95
#